data_AF-A0A0C3BBF6-F1
#
_entry.id   AF-A0A0C3BBF6-F1
#
_cell.length_a   1.000
_cell.length_b   1.000
_cell.length_c   1.000
_cell.angle_alpha   90.00
_cell.angle_beta   90.00
_cell.angle_gamma   90.00
#
_symmetry.space_group_name_H-M   'P 1'
#
loop_
_entity.id
_entity.type
_entity.pdbx_description
1 polymer ?
#
loop_
_entity_poly.entity_id
_entity_poly.type
_entity_poly.pdbx_seq_one_letter_code
_entity_poly.pdbx_strand_id
1 'polypeptide(L)'
;MSTNEPKSTPPPKHEASTKQKVLKVLTAAQRYSAPFLSLFVGIHLAAPIAANFGGSELSTNVMLLGREYYQGKYTEPLLLFIPLGIHIGSSVARRLILRPPKRPALVTLTAWAALLAVPIHINIHRIYPSDPAPPISVLSPSELNYEFVKAAFSRWPVFSWVAYGGIASVVLLHAAEGAAIVSRYFTGHGLSKRVRRSVAALAITAVFFGLYKISQEPLRLRGLQLERVNAVYNAFPPHAYLG
;
A
#
# COMPACT_ATOMS: atom_id res chain seq x y z
N MET A 1 -4.13 31.05 -66.68
CA MET A 1 -3.22 29.89 -66.64
C MET A 1 -3.14 29.47 -65.17
N SER A 2 -4.02 28.56 -64.73
CA SER A 2 -4.13 28.14 -63.32
C SER A 2 -3.17 26.97 -63.09
N THR A 3 -2.14 27.19 -62.28
CA THR A 3 -1.17 26.15 -61.92
C THR A 3 -1.80 25.23 -60.88
N ASN A 4 -2.19 24.03 -61.31
CA ASN A 4 -2.57 22.94 -60.41
C ASN A 4 -1.38 22.54 -59.55
N GLU A 5 -1.37 22.95 -58.28
CA GLU A 5 -0.44 22.38 -57.29
C GLU A 5 -0.76 20.89 -57.07
N PRO A 6 0.24 20.00 -57.16
CA PRO A 6 0.05 18.59 -56.87
C PRO A 6 -0.27 18.39 -55.38
N LYS A 7 -1.43 17.79 -55.09
CA LYS A 7 -1.83 17.35 -53.75
C LYS A 7 -0.73 16.47 -53.16
N SER A 8 -0.05 16.97 -52.13
CA SER A 8 0.95 16.20 -51.38
C SER A 8 0.31 14.94 -50.80
N THR A 9 0.84 13.77 -51.13
CA THR A 9 0.41 12.50 -50.55
C THR A 9 0.62 12.52 -49.03
N PRO A 10 -0.38 12.08 -48.23
CA PRO A 10 -0.23 12.05 -46.78
C PRO A 10 0.92 11.10 -46.39
N PRO A 11 1.70 11.44 -45.36
CA PRO A 11 2.82 10.61 -44.93
C PRO A 11 2.35 9.22 -44.51
N PRO A 12 3.16 8.17 -44.73
CA PRO A 12 2.81 6.81 -44.37
C PRO A 12 2.59 6.70 -42.86
N LYS A 13 1.46 6.10 -42.46
CA LYS A 13 1.17 5.80 -41.06
C LYS A 13 2.18 4.76 -40.57
N HIS A 14 3.21 5.20 -39.83
CA HIS A 14 4.16 4.28 -39.20
C HIS A 14 3.42 3.36 -38.21
N GLU A 15 3.31 2.08 -38.54
CA GLU A 15 2.79 1.08 -37.62
C GLU A 15 3.64 1.02 -36.36
N ALA A 16 3.00 1.08 -35.20
CA ALA A 16 3.71 0.97 -33.92
C ALA A 16 4.38 -0.41 -33.81
N SER A 17 5.68 -0.42 -33.49
CA SER A 17 6.44 -1.65 -33.22
C SER A 17 5.77 -2.49 -32.12
N THR A 18 5.95 -3.81 -32.16
CA THR A 18 5.45 -4.74 -31.12
C THR A 18 5.83 -4.28 -29.71
N LYS A 19 7.06 -3.77 -29.54
CA LYS A 19 7.54 -3.19 -28.29
C LYS A 19 6.67 -2.03 -27.80
N GLN A 20 6.30 -1.10 -28.69
CA GLN A 20 5.42 0.03 -28.34
C GLN A 20 4.01 -0.44 -27.96
N LYS A 21 3.47 -1.44 -28.67
CA LYS A 21 2.16 -2.05 -28.35
C LYS A 21 2.18 -2.67 -26.95
N VAL A 22 3.19 -3.48 -26.63
CA VAL A 22 3.37 -4.09 -25.30
C VAL A 22 3.49 -3.02 -24.21
N LEU A 23 4.34 -2.01 -24.40
CA LEU A 23 4.51 -0.93 -23.42
C LEU A 23 3.21 -0.14 -23.19
N LYS A 24 2.39 0.04 -24.23
CA LYS A 24 1.07 0.69 -24.10
C LYS A 24 0.13 -0.13 -23.23
N VAL A 25 0.03 -1.44 -23.46
CA VAL A 25 -0.79 -2.35 -22.65
C VAL A 25 -0.34 -2.37 -21.19
N LEU A 26 0.96 -2.56 -20.94
CA LEU A 26 1.48 -2.58 -19.57
C LEU A 26 1.26 -1.25 -18.85
N THR A 27 1.42 -0.13 -19.56
CA THR A 27 1.18 1.20 -18.99
C THR A 27 -0.30 1.40 -18.64
N ALA A 28 -1.21 0.92 -19.49
CA ALA A 28 -2.64 0.94 -19.21
C ALA A 28 -2.97 0.07 -17.99
N ALA A 29 -2.51 -1.18 -17.94
CA ALA A 29 -2.71 -2.10 -16.83
C ALA A 29 -2.25 -1.51 -15.48
N GLN A 30 -1.07 -0.89 -15.45
CA GLN A 30 -0.54 -0.21 -14.27
C GLN A 30 -1.43 0.96 -13.81
N ARG A 31 -2.01 1.72 -14.75
CA ARG A 31 -2.83 2.90 -14.46
C ARG A 31 -4.26 2.55 -14.05
N TYR A 32 -4.86 1.55 -14.66
CA TYR A 32 -6.22 1.10 -14.33
C TYR A 32 -6.29 0.33 -13.01
N SER A 33 -5.21 -0.32 -12.60
CA SER A 33 -5.13 -0.96 -11.27
C SER A 33 -4.96 0.05 -10.12
N ALA A 34 -4.39 1.22 -10.36
CA ALA A 34 -4.05 2.18 -9.31
C ALA A 34 -5.26 2.73 -8.51
N PRO A 35 -6.42 3.08 -9.12
CA PRO A 35 -7.59 3.52 -8.35
C PRO A 35 -8.10 2.51 -7.32
N PHE A 36 -8.06 1.21 -7.63
CA PHE A 36 -8.45 0.15 -6.68
C PHE A 36 -7.51 0.11 -5.47
N LEU A 37 -6.20 0.20 -5.73
CA LEU A 37 -5.21 0.27 -4.65
C LEU A 37 -5.34 1.55 -3.82
N SER A 38 -5.65 2.69 -4.45
CA SER A 38 -5.93 3.93 -3.73
C SER A 38 -7.15 3.81 -2.82
N LEU A 39 -8.22 3.15 -3.29
CA LEU A 39 -9.40 2.87 -2.46
C LEU A 39 -9.04 1.98 -1.27
N PHE A 40 -8.32 0.88 -1.51
CA PHE A 40 -7.84 -0.01 -0.45
C PHE A 40 -7.00 0.76 0.59
N VAL A 41 -6.01 1.54 0.15
CA VAL A 41 -5.16 2.34 1.05
C VAL A 41 -5.98 3.36 1.84
N GLY A 42 -6.97 4.00 1.20
CA GLY A 42 -7.87 4.94 1.87
C GLY A 42 -8.66 4.28 3.00
N ILE A 43 -9.30 3.14 2.73
CA ILE A 43 -10.06 2.39 3.75
C ILE A 43 -9.12 1.85 4.83
N HIS A 44 -7.98 1.30 4.46
CA HIS A 44 -7.02 0.71 5.38
C HIS A 44 -6.41 1.74 6.35
N LEU A 45 -6.07 2.94 5.84
CA LEU A 45 -5.52 4.03 6.66
C LEU A 45 -6.58 4.79 7.46
N ALA A 46 -7.87 4.60 7.17
CA ALA A 46 -8.93 5.19 8.00
C ALA A 46 -8.85 4.69 9.45
N ALA A 47 -8.53 3.40 9.65
CA ALA A 47 -8.44 2.81 10.98
C ALA A 47 -7.36 3.47 11.88
N PRO A 48 -6.07 3.59 11.49
CA PRO A 48 -5.09 4.27 12.33
C PRO A 48 -5.37 5.78 12.46
N ILE A 49 -5.98 6.43 11.46
CA ILE A 49 -6.39 7.83 11.57
C ILE A 49 -7.52 8.00 12.59
N ALA A 50 -8.42 7.02 12.73
CA ALA A 50 -9.52 7.10 13.68
C ALA A 50 -9.06 7.14 15.16
N ALA A 51 -7.87 6.63 15.46
CA ALA A 51 -7.27 6.71 16.80
C ALA A 51 -7.10 8.14 17.30
N ASN A 52 -6.99 9.11 16.40
CA ASN A 52 -6.89 10.53 16.75
C ASN A 52 -8.13 11.03 17.50
N PHE A 53 -9.28 10.36 17.34
CA PHE A 53 -10.57 10.77 17.90
C PHE A 53 -11.05 9.85 19.02
N GLY A 54 -10.79 8.54 18.92
CA GLY A 54 -11.33 7.55 19.85
C GLY A 54 -10.38 6.42 20.21
N GLY A 55 -9.07 6.61 20.03
CA GLY A 55 -8.06 5.64 20.44
C GLY A 55 -8.15 4.28 19.75
N SER A 56 -7.60 3.24 20.37
CA SER A 56 -7.56 1.89 19.82
C SER A 56 -8.95 1.27 19.61
N GLU A 57 -9.94 1.69 20.40
CA GLU A 57 -11.31 1.20 20.33
C GLU A 57 -11.97 1.65 19.03
N LEU A 58 -11.96 2.95 18.73
CA LEU A 58 -12.50 3.46 17.48
C LEU A 58 -11.72 2.93 16.27
N SER A 59 -10.39 2.84 16.37
CA SER A 59 -9.57 2.21 15.32
C SER A 59 -9.95 0.75 15.06
N THR A 60 -10.26 -0.01 16.11
CA THR A 60 -10.75 -1.39 16.00
C THR A 60 -12.09 -1.43 15.27
N ASN A 61 -13.04 -0.58 15.64
CA ASN A 61 -14.35 -0.52 14.99
C ASN A 61 -14.26 -0.17 13.51
N VAL A 62 -13.45 0.86 13.17
CA VAL A 62 -13.22 1.26 11.77
C VAL A 62 -12.51 0.16 10.98
N MET A 63 -11.53 -0.52 11.59
CA MET A 63 -10.85 -1.64 10.95
C MET A 63 -11.81 -2.79 10.67
N LEU A 64 -12.63 -3.20 11.65
CA LEU A 64 -13.63 -4.26 11.48
C LEU A 64 -14.63 -3.93 10.38
N LEU A 65 -15.09 -2.69 10.31
CA LEU A 65 -15.91 -2.20 9.20
C LEU A 65 -15.18 -2.33 7.85
N GLY A 66 -13.91 -1.94 7.80
CA GLY A 66 -13.08 -2.10 6.61
C GLY A 66 -12.98 -3.56 6.14
N ARG A 67 -12.89 -4.53 7.07
CA ARG A 67 -12.83 -5.96 6.74
C ARG A 67 -14.08 -6.43 6.04
N GLU A 68 -15.24 -5.99 6.49
CA GLU A 68 -16.51 -6.33 5.85
C GLU A 68 -16.52 -5.87 4.38
N TYR A 69 -15.98 -4.68 4.11
CA TYR A 69 -15.94 -4.13 2.77
C TYR A 69 -14.93 -4.80 1.83
N TYR A 70 -13.68 -5.05 2.27
CA TYR A 70 -12.62 -5.50 1.35
C TYR A 70 -11.97 -6.84 1.67
N GLN A 71 -12.24 -7.48 2.82
CA GLN A 71 -11.66 -8.78 3.20
C GLN A 71 -12.60 -9.97 2.95
N GLY A 72 -13.64 -9.80 2.14
CA GLY A 72 -14.55 -10.88 1.76
C GLY A 72 -13.92 -11.83 0.74
N LYS A 73 -14.50 -13.03 0.61
CA LYS A 73 -14.05 -14.10 -0.31
C LYS A 73 -13.78 -13.62 -1.74
N TYR A 74 -14.62 -12.70 -2.24
CA TYR A 74 -14.49 -12.14 -3.57
C TYR A 74 -13.92 -10.72 -3.59
N THR A 75 -14.22 -9.91 -2.59
CA THR A 75 -13.76 -8.51 -2.55
C THR A 75 -12.26 -8.42 -2.32
N GLU A 76 -11.66 -9.31 -1.54
CA GLU A 76 -10.22 -9.27 -1.29
C GLU A 76 -9.37 -9.59 -2.52
N PRO A 77 -9.62 -10.67 -3.28
CA PRO A 77 -8.94 -10.88 -4.54
C PRO A 77 -9.17 -9.72 -5.52
N LEU A 78 -10.42 -9.24 -5.66
CA LEU A 78 -10.78 -8.27 -6.70
C LEU A 78 -10.33 -6.83 -6.40
N LEU A 79 -10.35 -6.40 -5.15
CA LEU A 79 -10.02 -5.02 -4.76
C LEU A 79 -8.55 -4.87 -4.35
N LEU A 80 -7.93 -5.93 -3.83
CA LEU A 80 -6.55 -5.89 -3.33
C LEU A 80 -5.60 -6.71 -4.20
N PHE A 81 -5.67 -8.04 -4.16
CA PHE A 81 -4.57 -8.88 -4.66
C PHE A 81 -4.43 -8.87 -6.19
N ILE A 82 -5.53 -8.92 -6.95
CA ILE A 82 -5.50 -8.85 -8.42
C ILE A 82 -5.00 -7.48 -8.88
N PRO A 83 -5.56 -6.33 -8.42
CA PRO A 83 -5.02 -5.02 -8.77
C PRO A 83 -3.56 -4.86 -8.36
N LEU A 84 -3.16 -5.35 -7.18
CA LEU A 84 -1.77 -5.28 -6.71
C LEU A 84 -0.84 -6.09 -7.61
N GLY A 85 -1.22 -7.32 -7.95
CA GLY A 85 -0.46 -8.19 -8.86
C GLY A 85 -0.31 -7.58 -10.24
N ILE A 86 -1.40 -7.04 -10.81
CA ILE A 86 -1.37 -6.31 -12.09
C ILE A 86 -0.44 -5.09 -11.99
N HIS A 87 -0.55 -4.32 -10.92
CA HIS A 87 0.23 -3.10 -10.72
C HIS A 87 1.73 -3.38 -10.62
N ILE A 88 2.12 -4.36 -9.79
CA ILE A 88 3.52 -4.77 -9.61
C ILE A 88 4.03 -5.44 -10.88
N GLY A 89 3.31 -6.43 -11.41
CA GLY A 89 3.72 -7.21 -12.58
C GLY A 89 3.92 -6.34 -13.82
N SER A 90 2.97 -5.43 -14.10
CA SER A 90 3.12 -4.47 -15.21
C SER A 90 4.28 -3.49 -14.98
N SER A 91 4.50 -3.04 -13.75
CA SER A 91 5.62 -2.15 -13.41
C SER A 91 6.98 -2.82 -13.59
N VAL A 92 7.13 -4.06 -13.14
CA VAL A 92 8.36 -4.86 -13.29
C VAL A 92 8.61 -5.15 -14.77
N ALA A 93 7.61 -5.67 -15.50
CA ALA A 93 7.74 -5.96 -16.92
C ALA A 93 8.15 -4.73 -17.74
N ARG A 94 7.56 -3.55 -17.47
CA ARG A 94 7.97 -2.29 -18.13
C ARG A 94 9.43 -1.95 -17.86
N ARG A 95 9.92 -2.15 -16.63
CA ARG A 95 11.31 -1.88 -16.25
C ARG A 95 12.30 -2.88 -16.83
N LEU A 96 11.88 -4.10 -17.16
CA LEU A 96 12.71 -5.07 -17.87
C LEU A 96 12.81 -4.71 -19.37
N ILE A 97 11.76 -4.13 -19.96
CA ILE A 97 11.74 -3.72 -21.38
C ILE A 97 12.45 -2.36 -21.60
N LEU A 98 12.38 -1.46 -20.61
CA LEU A 98 12.96 -0.12 -20.63
C LEU A 98 14.30 -0.09 -19.91
N ARG A 99 15.23 0.77 -20.34
CA ARG A 99 16.47 0.98 -19.59
C ARG A 99 16.16 1.75 -18.29
N PRO A 100 16.74 1.36 -17.13
CA PRO A 100 16.54 2.10 -15.90
C PRO A 100 17.13 3.51 -16.03
N PRO A 101 16.46 4.55 -15.51
CA PRO A 101 17.01 5.90 -15.52
C PRO A 101 18.23 6.00 -14.58
N LYS A 102 19.20 6.85 -14.93
CA LYS A 102 20.37 7.12 -14.06
C LYS A 102 19.98 7.66 -12.68
N ARG A 103 18.86 8.40 -12.59
CA ARG A 103 18.31 8.96 -11.36
C ARG A 103 16.86 8.51 -11.21
N PRO A 104 16.54 7.56 -10.32
CA PRO A 104 15.18 7.10 -10.13
C PRO A 104 14.31 8.22 -9.55
N ALA A 105 13.10 8.38 -10.11
CA ALA A 105 12.11 9.30 -9.54
C ALA A 105 11.63 8.80 -8.17
N LEU A 106 11.12 9.71 -7.33
CA LEU A 106 10.63 9.38 -5.98
C LEU A 106 9.61 8.25 -5.98
N VAL A 107 8.65 8.25 -6.93
CA VAL A 107 7.66 7.16 -7.08
C VAL A 107 8.30 5.78 -7.34
N THR A 108 9.48 5.73 -7.95
CA THR A 108 10.24 4.49 -8.15
C THR A 108 10.93 4.05 -6.87
N LEU A 109 11.53 5.00 -6.13
CA LEU A 109 12.18 4.70 -4.86
C LEU A 109 11.17 4.17 -3.84
N THR A 110 10.02 4.83 -3.73
CA THR A 110 8.94 4.37 -2.83
C THR A 110 8.32 3.07 -3.29
N ALA A 111 8.30 2.77 -4.60
CA ALA A 111 7.84 1.46 -5.09
C ALA A 111 8.74 0.31 -4.60
N TRP A 112 10.07 0.49 -4.68
CA TRP A 112 11.01 -0.52 -4.20
C TRP A 112 10.94 -0.68 -2.68
N ALA A 113 10.85 0.42 -1.95
CA ALA A 113 10.66 0.37 -0.51
C ALA A 113 9.34 -0.34 -0.13
N ALA A 114 8.24 -0.06 -0.85
CA ALA A 114 6.96 -0.72 -0.65
C ALA A 114 7.02 -2.22 -0.98
N LEU A 115 7.74 -2.60 -2.04
CA LEU A 115 7.90 -4.01 -2.43
C LEU A 115 8.60 -4.83 -1.35
N LEU A 116 9.42 -4.20 -0.50
CA LEU A 116 10.04 -4.85 0.67
C LEU A 116 9.13 -4.79 1.91
N ALA A 117 8.52 -3.63 2.20
CA ALA A 117 7.77 -3.42 3.42
C ALA A 117 6.39 -4.10 3.43
N VAL A 118 5.67 -4.10 2.29
CA VAL A 118 4.30 -4.64 2.20
C VAL A 118 4.25 -6.14 2.45
N PRO A 119 5.13 -6.99 1.89
CA PRO A 119 5.15 -8.41 2.21
C PRO A 119 5.37 -8.69 3.70
N ILE A 120 6.23 -7.92 4.39
CA ILE A 120 6.44 -8.06 5.83
C ILE A 120 5.14 -7.77 6.59
N HIS A 121 4.46 -6.67 6.26
CA HIS A 121 3.18 -6.33 6.85
C HIS A 121 2.11 -7.42 6.60
N ILE A 122 2.02 -7.96 5.38
CA ILE A 122 1.10 -9.07 5.06
C ILE A 122 1.43 -10.32 5.88
N ASN A 123 2.72 -10.66 6.04
CA ASN A 123 3.10 -11.83 6.82
C ASN A 123 2.67 -11.70 8.28
N ILE A 124 2.94 -10.56 8.92
CA ILE A 124 2.61 -10.32 10.33
C ILE A 124 1.09 -10.22 10.56
N HIS A 125 0.34 -9.59 9.64
CA HIS A 125 -1.09 -9.32 9.86
C HIS A 125 -2.04 -10.29 9.17
N ARG A 126 -1.54 -11.23 8.37
CA ARG A 126 -2.37 -12.19 7.64
C ARG A 126 -1.85 -13.62 7.66
N ILE A 127 -0.58 -13.84 7.33
CA ILE A 127 -0.03 -15.19 7.16
C ILE A 127 0.27 -15.85 8.51
N TYR A 128 1.14 -15.27 9.33
CA TYR A 128 1.52 -15.84 10.62
C TYR A 128 0.35 -16.00 11.60
N PRO A 129 -0.61 -15.04 11.72
CA PRO A 129 -1.81 -15.27 12.53
C PRO A 129 -2.65 -16.48 12.13
N SER A 130 -2.52 -16.95 10.90
CA SER A 130 -3.30 -18.09 10.37
C SER A 130 -2.59 -19.43 10.59
N ASP A 131 -1.45 -19.45 11.27
CA ASP A 131 -0.71 -20.68 11.57
C ASP A 131 -1.49 -21.56 12.56
N PRO A 132 -1.84 -22.82 12.20
CA PRO A 132 -2.51 -23.73 13.12
C PRO A 132 -1.60 -24.28 14.23
N ALA A 133 -0.28 -24.17 14.11
CA ALA A 133 0.65 -24.69 15.10
C ALA A 133 0.56 -23.90 16.42
N PRO A 134 0.63 -24.59 17.59
CA PRO A 134 0.82 -23.92 18.86
C PRO A 134 2.13 -23.11 18.90
N PRO A 135 2.18 -21.98 19.61
CA PRO A 135 1.10 -21.44 20.44
C PRO A 135 0.08 -20.58 19.66
N ILE A 136 0.31 -20.23 18.38
CA ILE A 136 -0.56 -19.29 17.63
C ILE A 136 -1.98 -19.87 17.48
N SER A 137 -2.09 -21.13 17.03
CA SER A 137 -3.35 -21.88 16.94
C SER A 137 -4.49 -21.11 16.24
N VAL A 138 -4.19 -20.43 15.13
CA VAL A 138 -5.10 -19.57 14.34
C VAL A 138 -5.78 -18.46 15.16
N LEU A 139 -5.30 -17.22 15.02
CA LEU A 139 -5.97 -16.06 15.62
C LEU A 139 -7.29 -15.78 14.92
N SER A 140 -8.35 -15.57 15.71
CA SER A 140 -9.65 -15.15 15.20
C SER A 140 -9.62 -13.71 14.68
N PRO A 141 -10.57 -13.31 13.80
CA PRO A 141 -10.67 -11.92 13.35
C PRO A 141 -10.79 -10.92 14.50
N SER A 142 -11.48 -11.26 15.59
CA SER A 142 -11.62 -10.39 16.77
C SER A 142 -10.30 -10.22 17.54
N GLU A 143 -9.38 -11.18 17.48
CA GLU A 143 -8.05 -11.09 18.09
C GLU A 143 -7.09 -10.22 17.28
N LEU A 144 -7.29 -10.12 15.96
CA LEU A 144 -6.51 -9.25 15.07
C LEU A 144 -6.98 -7.79 15.13
N ASN A 145 -7.16 -7.20 16.31
CA ASN A 145 -7.63 -5.82 16.50
C ASN A 145 -6.50 -4.85 16.87
N TYR A 146 -6.78 -3.61 17.30
CA TYR A 146 -5.70 -2.69 17.67
C TYR A 146 -4.97 -3.04 18.98
N GLU A 147 -5.48 -3.96 19.80
CA GLU A 147 -4.68 -4.55 20.88
C GLU A 147 -3.54 -5.43 20.33
N PHE A 148 -3.74 -6.10 19.19
CA PHE A 148 -2.65 -6.81 18.47
C PHE A 148 -1.53 -5.84 18.08
N VAL A 149 -1.88 -4.64 17.62
CA VAL A 149 -0.91 -3.58 17.27
C VAL A 149 -0.24 -3.00 18.53
N LYS A 150 -1.01 -2.79 19.61
CA LYS A 150 -0.48 -2.32 20.90
C LYS A 150 0.51 -3.30 21.52
N ALA A 151 0.31 -4.60 21.35
CA ALA A 151 1.26 -5.61 21.82
C ALA A 151 2.65 -5.40 21.20
N ALA A 152 2.71 -5.10 19.90
CA ALA A 152 3.96 -4.77 19.23
C ALA A 152 4.60 -3.50 19.78
N PHE A 153 3.84 -2.41 19.92
CA PHE A 153 4.37 -1.16 20.47
C PHE A 153 4.86 -1.31 21.91
N SER A 154 4.18 -2.15 22.71
CA SER A 154 4.56 -2.40 24.09
C SER A 154 5.86 -3.20 24.19
N ARG A 155 6.09 -4.15 23.29
CA ARG A 155 7.25 -5.06 23.35
C ARG A 155 8.44 -4.62 22.49
N TRP A 156 8.20 -4.05 21.32
CA TRP A 156 9.23 -3.61 20.36
C TRP A 156 8.97 -2.19 19.84
N PRO A 157 8.94 -1.16 20.71
CA PRO A 157 8.47 0.18 20.35
C PRO A 157 9.19 0.78 19.14
N VAL A 158 10.52 0.70 19.10
CA VAL A 158 11.33 1.26 18.00
C VAL A 158 11.00 0.55 16.68
N PHE A 159 10.94 -0.78 16.70
CA PHE A 159 10.64 -1.55 15.49
C PHE A 159 9.22 -1.29 15.01
N SER A 160 8.23 -1.20 15.92
CA SER A 160 6.85 -0.87 15.57
C SER A 160 6.73 0.52 14.93
N TRP A 161 7.46 1.53 15.44
CA TRP A 161 7.52 2.85 14.82
C TRP A 161 8.10 2.80 13.41
N VAL A 162 9.21 2.09 13.22
CA VAL A 162 9.84 1.94 11.90
C VAL A 162 8.93 1.17 10.94
N ALA A 163 8.35 0.06 11.38
CA ALA A 163 7.50 -0.79 10.56
C ALA A 163 6.20 -0.06 10.17
N TYR A 164 5.40 0.39 11.14
CA TYR A 164 4.10 1.02 10.89
C TYR A 164 4.22 2.44 10.32
N GLY A 165 5.07 3.28 10.91
CA GLY A 165 5.30 4.64 10.43
C GLY A 165 6.02 4.66 9.07
N GLY A 166 6.98 3.74 8.88
CA GLY A 166 7.73 3.61 7.64
C GLY A 166 6.86 3.13 6.48
N ILE A 167 6.09 2.04 6.65
CA ILE A 167 5.22 1.54 5.58
C ILE A 167 4.15 2.57 5.21
N ALA A 168 3.52 3.23 6.19
CA ALA A 168 2.53 4.26 5.92
C ALA A 168 3.12 5.43 5.14
N SER A 169 4.31 5.90 5.53
CA SER A 169 5.02 6.99 4.82
C SER A 169 5.34 6.62 3.39
N VAL A 170 5.91 5.44 3.18
CA VAL A 170 6.30 4.95 1.85
C VAL A 170 5.08 4.80 0.94
N VAL A 171 4.00 4.17 1.43
CA VAL A 171 2.78 3.94 0.65
C VAL A 171 2.07 5.26 0.34
N LEU A 172 1.92 6.18 1.30
CA LEU A 172 1.28 7.47 1.07
C LEU A 172 2.07 8.35 0.09
N LEU A 173 3.40 8.39 0.21
CA LEU A 173 4.24 9.10 -0.76
C LEU A 173 4.18 8.46 -2.15
N HIS A 174 4.16 7.13 -2.24
CA HIS A 174 3.98 6.40 -3.49
C HIS A 174 2.64 6.74 -4.15
N ALA A 175 1.54 6.66 -3.38
CA ALA A 175 0.20 6.98 -3.83
C ALA A 175 0.09 8.44 -4.31
N ALA A 176 0.67 9.40 -3.58
CA ALA A 176 0.61 10.81 -3.94
C ALA A 176 1.40 11.16 -5.23
N GLU A 177 2.61 10.62 -5.40
CA GLU A 177 3.36 10.82 -6.64
C GLU A 177 2.71 10.06 -7.81
N GLY A 178 2.14 8.87 -7.56
CA GLY A 178 1.35 8.11 -8.53
C GLY A 178 0.06 8.81 -8.97
N ALA A 179 -0.63 9.50 -8.04
CA ALA A 179 -1.86 10.22 -8.31
C ALA A 179 -1.67 11.32 -9.36
N ALA A 180 -0.52 12.00 -9.39
CA ALA A 180 -0.22 12.98 -10.43
C ALA A 180 -0.10 12.35 -11.83
N ILE A 181 0.40 11.11 -11.92
CA ILE A 181 0.52 10.36 -13.18
C ILE A 181 -0.86 9.90 -13.65
N VAL A 182 -1.65 9.34 -12.72
CA VAL A 182 -3.00 8.84 -12.97
C VAL A 182 -3.94 9.98 -13.36
N SER A 183 -3.92 11.08 -12.61
CA SER A 183 -4.72 12.28 -12.90
C SER A 183 -4.40 12.84 -14.28
N ARG A 184 -3.11 12.96 -14.65
CA ARG A 184 -2.71 13.40 -15.99
C ARG A 184 -3.23 12.47 -17.08
N TYR A 185 -3.25 11.17 -16.83
CA TYR A 185 -3.73 10.19 -17.80
C TYR A 185 -5.24 10.28 -18.04
N PHE A 186 -6.04 10.42 -16.98
CA PHE A 186 -7.49 10.43 -17.09
C PHE A 186 -8.10 11.80 -17.42
N THR A 187 -7.48 12.88 -16.93
CA THR A 187 -8.05 14.23 -17.01
C THR A 187 -7.27 15.18 -17.92
N GLY A 188 -6.11 14.75 -18.43
CA GLY A 188 -5.14 15.61 -19.12
C GLY A 188 -4.33 16.52 -18.19
N HIS A 189 -4.78 16.72 -16.95
CA HIS A 189 -4.18 17.63 -15.99
C HIS A 189 -3.46 16.84 -14.89
N GLY A 190 -2.23 17.23 -14.56
CA GLY A 190 -1.48 16.62 -13.46
C GLY A 190 -1.62 17.39 -12.16
N LEU A 191 -1.58 16.70 -11.02
CA LEU A 191 -1.52 17.36 -9.71
C LEU A 191 -0.17 18.06 -9.50
N SER A 192 -0.22 19.31 -9.00
CA SER A 192 0.98 20.07 -8.68
C SER A 192 1.81 19.35 -7.61
N LYS A 193 3.12 19.52 -7.66
CA LYS A 193 4.06 18.90 -6.70
C LYS A 193 3.77 19.35 -5.26
N ARG A 194 3.39 20.62 -5.07
CA ARG A 194 3.01 21.17 -3.76
C ARG A 194 1.77 20.47 -3.23
N VAL A 195 0.67 20.42 -4.00
CA VAL A 195 -0.59 19.82 -3.58
C VAL A 195 -0.40 18.36 -3.18
N ARG A 196 0.17 17.53 -4.06
CA ARG A 196 0.31 16.10 -3.77
C ARG A 196 1.19 15.81 -2.56
N ARG A 197 2.26 16.60 -2.34
CA ARG A 197 3.13 16.43 -1.18
C ARG A 197 2.52 16.96 0.11
N SER A 198 1.76 18.05 0.05
CA SER A 198 1.01 18.54 1.20
C SER A 198 -0.06 17.53 1.64
N VAL A 199 -0.80 16.96 0.69
CA VAL A 199 -1.79 15.90 0.99
C VAL A 199 -1.11 14.68 1.61
N ALA A 200 0.00 14.20 1.03
CA ALA A 200 0.76 13.10 1.60
C ALA A 200 1.26 13.40 3.01
N ALA A 201 1.86 14.58 3.23
CA ALA A 201 2.36 14.99 4.53
C ALA A 201 1.24 15.05 5.59
N LEU A 202 0.08 15.61 5.26
CA LEU A 202 -1.07 15.65 6.16
C LEU A 202 -1.57 14.24 6.51
N ALA A 203 -1.71 13.36 5.53
CA ALA A 203 -2.12 11.98 5.76
C ALA A 203 -1.10 11.21 6.62
N ILE A 204 0.20 11.40 6.36
CA ILE A 204 1.28 10.80 7.14
C ILE A 204 1.20 11.30 8.58
N THR A 205 1.12 12.62 8.80
CA THR A 205 1.00 13.20 10.14
C THR A 205 -0.22 12.67 10.89
N ALA A 206 -1.38 12.56 10.23
CA ALA A 206 -2.59 12.00 10.83
C ALA A 206 -2.40 10.53 11.25
N VAL A 207 -1.75 9.71 10.43
CA VAL A 207 -1.42 8.32 10.79
C VAL A 207 -0.42 8.27 11.95
N PHE A 208 0.64 9.07 11.91
CA PHE A 208 1.64 9.11 12.99
C PHE A 208 1.03 9.55 14.33
N PHE A 209 0.16 10.56 14.33
CA PHE A 209 -0.52 11.00 15.55
C PHE A 209 -1.47 9.91 16.08
N GLY A 210 -2.13 9.17 15.19
CA GLY A 210 -2.99 8.05 15.56
C GLY A 210 -2.20 6.88 16.15
N LEU A 211 -1.08 6.51 15.53
CA LEU A 211 -0.15 5.51 16.06
C LEU A 211 0.44 5.94 17.40
N TYR A 212 0.76 7.23 17.55
CA TYR A 212 1.20 7.80 18.82
C TYR A 212 0.14 7.58 19.90
N LYS A 213 -1.12 7.96 19.65
CA LYS A 213 -2.23 7.73 20.58
C LYS A 213 -2.35 6.25 20.98
N ILE A 214 -2.33 5.34 20.01
CA ILE A 214 -2.38 3.89 20.26
C ILE A 214 -1.21 3.44 21.14
N SER A 215 0.00 3.94 20.89
CA SER A 215 1.21 3.57 21.65
C SER A 215 1.18 4.02 23.12
N GLN A 216 0.36 5.02 23.46
CA GLN A 216 0.24 5.53 24.83
C GLN A 216 -0.85 4.81 25.64
N GLU A 217 -1.67 3.99 25.01
CA GLU A 217 -2.76 3.30 25.70
C GLU A 217 -2.28 2.01 26.40
N PRO A 218 -2.85 1.68 27.57
CA PRO A 218 -2.48 0.46 28.28
C PRO A 218 -2.89 -0.78 27.48
N LEU A 219 -1.97 -1.74 27.37
CA LEU A 219 -2.23 -3.04 26.74
C LEU A 219 -3.26 -3.84 27.57
N ARG A 220 -4.33 -4.30 26.93
CA ARG A 220 -5.42 -5.06 27.58
C ARG A 220 -5.28 -6.57 27.42
N LEU A 221 -4.47 -7.04 26.47
CA LEU A 221 -4.18 -8.47 26.29
C LEU A 221 -3.43 -9.03 27.50
N ARG A 222 -3.82 -10.23 27.94
CA ARG A 222 -3.23 -10.94 29.09
C ARG A 222 -3.20 -12.45 28.85
N GLY A 223 -2.39 -13.15 29.66
CA GLY A 223 -2.33 -14.61 29.68
C GLY A 223 -2.10 -15.21 28.30
N LEU A 224 -2.87 -16.27 28.00
CA LEU A 224 -2.76 -17.00 26.73
C LEU A 224 -2.94 -16.09 25.51
N GLN A 225 -3.86 -15.12 25.51
CA GLN A 225 -4.06 -14.26 24.34
C GLN A 225 -2.80 -13.44 24.01
N LEU A 226 -2.12 -12.90 25.03
CA LEU A 226 -0.88 -12.16 24.83
C LEU A 226 0.25 -13.08 24.34
N GLU A 227 0.34 -14.30 24.87
CA GLU A 227 1.32 -15.30 24.43
C GLU A 227 1.15 -15.64 22.94
N ARG A 228 -0.09 -15.90 22.50
CA ARG A 228 -0.40 -16.18 21.09
C ARG A 228 -0.01 -15.02 20.17
N VAL A 229 -0.35 -13.78 20.57
CA VAL A 229 0.01 -12.57 19.80
C VAL A 229 1.53 -12.38 19.74
N ASN A 230 2.25 -12.56 20.85
CA ASN A 230 3.71 -12.46 20.87
C ASN A 230 4.35 -13.51 19.98
N ALA A 231 3.80 -14.73 19.93
CA ALA A 231 4.30 -15.78 19.05
C ALA A 231 4.17 -15.43 17.56
N VAL A 232 3.08 -14.75 17.17
CA VAL A 232 2.93 -14.23 15.80
C VAL A 232 4.06 -13.26 15.45
N TYR A 233 4.38 -12.31 16.34
CA TYR A 233 5.48 -11.38 16.09
C TYR A 233 6.84 -12.07 16.09
N ASN A 234 7.07 -13.02 17.00
CA ASN A 234 8.32 -13.79 17.08
C ASN A 234 8.56 -14.68 15.85
N ALA A 235 7.50 -15.06 15.11
CA ALA A 235 7.65 -15.76 13.84
C ALA A 235 8.38 -14.92 12.76
N PHE A 236 8.43 -13.59 12.94
CA PHE A 236 9.21 -12.70 12.10
C PHE A 236 10.64 -12.52 12.67
N PRO A 237 11.71 -12.89 11.93
CA PRO A 237 13.05 -13.03 12.50
C PRO A 237 13.60 -11.81 13.26
N PRO A 238 13.44 -10.56 12.80
CA PRO A 238 13.87 -9.39 13.56
C PRO A 238 13.29 -9.29 14.98
N HIS A 239 12.10 -9.83 15.25
CA HIS A 239 11.54 -9.86 16.60
C HIS A 239 12.12 -10.99 17.45
N ALA A 240 12.47 -12.12 16.84
CA ALA A 240 13.02 -13.28 17.52
C ALA A 240 14.38 -13.02 18.19
N TYR A 241 15.20 -12.12 17.61
CA TYR A 241 16.56 -11.82 18.10
C TYR A 241 16.63 -10.61 19.04
N LEU A 242 15.53 -9.89 19.24
CA LEU A 242 15.47 -8.68 20.06
C LEU A 242 14.63 -8.86 21.34
N GLY A 243 14.21 -10.09 21.62
CA GLY A 243 13.22 -10.45 22.65
C GLY A 243 13.81 -11.04 23.92
#